data_AF-A0A6G2QHR8-F1
#
_entry.id   AF-A0A6G2QHR8-F1
#
_cell.length_a   1.000
_cell.length_b   1.000
_cell.length_c   1.000
_cell.angle_alpha   90.00
_cell.angle_beta   90.00
_cell.angle_gamma   90.00
#
_symmetry.space_group_name_H-M   'P 1'
#
loop_
_entity.id
_entity.type
_entity.pdbx_description
1 polymer ?
#
loop_
_entity_poly.entity_id
_entity_poly.type
_entity_poly.pdbx_seq_one_letter_code
_entity_poly.pdbx_strand_id
1 'polypeptide(L)' 'MVPILLVLLLALILFGAGFAVKVLWWIALAVLIVWLLGFFMRSTTAGGGRGRWYRW' A
#
# COMPACT_ATOMS: atom_id res chain seq x y z
N MET A 1 15.99 -35.21 14.33
CA MET A 1 14.81 -34.34 14.52
C MET A 1 15.14 -32.86 14.35
N VAL A 2 16.14 -32.28 15.05
CA VAL A 2 16.55 -30.86 14.91
C VAL A 2 16.85 -30.42 13.45
N PRO A 3 17.56 -31.20 12.61
CA PRO A 3 17.83 -30.79 11.23
C PRO A 3 16.57 -30.67 10.36
N ILE A 4 15.58 -31.54 10.59
CA ILE A 4 14.30 -31.52 9.86
C ILE A 4 13.49 -30.27 10.20
N LEU A 5 13.50 -29.87 11.47
CA LEU A 5 12.83 -28.63 11.90
C LEU A 5 13.46 -27.40 11.25
N LEU A 6 14.78 -27.34 11.14
CA LEU A 6 15.47 -26.24 10.47
C LEU A 6 15.08 -26.14 9.00
N VAL A 7 15.02 -27.27 8.29
CA VAL A 7 14.60 -27.30 6.87
C VAL A 7 13.14 -26.87 6.72
N LEU A 8 12.24 -27.35 7.59
CA LEU A 8 10.83 -26.96 7.57
C LEU A 8 10.67 -25.45 7.80
N LEU A 9 11.41 -24.89 8.75
CA LEU A 9 11.39 -23.47 9.05
C LEU A 9 11.93 -22.65 7.87
N LEU A 10 13.00 -23.12 7.22
CA LEU A 10 13.51 -22.51 5.99
C LEU A 10 12.45 -22.53 4.87
N ALA A 11 11.78 -23.66 4.68
CA ALA A 11 10.73 -23.80 3.68
C ALA A 11 9.57 -22.83 3.95
N LEU A 12 9.13 -22.70 5.21
CA LEU A 12 8.11 -21.72 5.60
C LEU A 12 8.55 -20.29 5.31
N ILE A 13 9.79 -19.93 5.63
CA ILE A 13 10.32 -18.58 5.40
C ILE A 13 10.41 -18.28 3.92
N LEU A 14 11.01 -19.18 3.12
CA LEU A 14 11.19 -18.98 1.69
C LEU A 14 9.86 -18.91 0.95
N PHE A 15 8.92 -19.79 1.31
CA PHE A 15 7.58 -19.79 0.74
C PHE A 15 6.77 -18.57 1.19
N GLY A 16 6.81 -18.25 2.49
CA GLY A 16 6.10 -17.13 3.08
C GLY A 16 6.62 -15.77 2.59
N ALA A 17 7.93 -15.62 2.41
CA ALA A 17 8.53 -14.37 1.92
C ALA A 17 8.08 -14.04 0.49
N GLY A 18 8.08 -15.03 -0.42
CA GLY A 18 7.60 -14.84 -1.79
C GLY A 18 6.12 -14.44 -1.84
N PHE A 19 5.29 -15.09 -1.01
CA PHE A 19 3.88 -14.75 -0.87
C PHE A 19 3.68 -13.35 -0.30
N ALA A 20 4.38 -13.00 0.78
CA ALA A 20 4.28 -11.70 1.44
C ALA A 20 4.63 -10.56 0.48
N VAL A 21 5.73 -10.70 -0.28
CA VAL A 21 6.12 -9.70 -1.29
C VAL A 21 5.05 -9.53 -2.35
N LYS A 22 4.41 -10.62 -2.80
CA LYS A 22 3.33 -10.55 -3.78
C LYS A 22 2.10 -9.82 -3.24
N VAL A 23 1.72 -10.10 -1.99
CA VAL A 23 0.61 -9.43 -1.30
C VAL A 23 0.92 -7.94 -1.11
N LEU A 24 2.12 -7.61 -0.64
CA LEU A 24 2.60 -6.22 -0.51
C LEU A 24 2.52 -5.46 -1.84
N TRP A 25 2.90 -6.10 -2.95
CA TRP A 25 2.77 -5.53 -4.29
C TRP A 25 1.33 -5.22 -4.67
N TRP A 26 0.39 -6.13 -4.40
CA TRP A 26 -1.03 -5.89 -4.64
C TRP A 26 -1.59 -4.77 -3.77
N ILE A 27 -1.19 -4.70 -2.50
CA ILE A 27 -1.59 -3.61 -1.60
C ILE A 27 -1.06 -2.27 -2.12
N ALA A 28 0.22 -2.20 -2.48
CA ALA A 28 0.84 -1.00 -3.03
C ALA A 28 0.12 -0.53 -4.30
N LEU A 29 -0.23 -1.46 -5.20
CA LEU A 29 -0.98 -1.15 -6.41
C LEU A 29 -2.40 -0.64 -6.09
N ALA A 30 -3.10 -1.27 -5.14
CA ALA A 30 -4.42 -0.81 -4.71
C ALA A 30 -4.37 0.60 -4.11
N VAL A 31 -3.40 0.87 -3.24
CA VAL A 31 -3.17 2.21 -2.67
C VAL A 31 -2.88 3.23 -3.77
N LEU A 32 -2.04 2.89 -4.75
CA LEU A 32 -1.74 3.75 -5.88
C LEU A 32 -3.00 4.07 -6.70
N ILE A 33 -3.84 3.08 -6.97
CA ILE A 33 -5.12 3.26 -7.68
C ILE A 33 -6.06 4.17 -6.88
N VAL A 34 -6.25 3.90 -5.58
CA VAL A 34 -7.11 4.72 -4.71
C VAL A 34 -6.61 6.16 -4.63
N TRP A 35 -5.29 6.35 -4.50
CA TRP A 35 -4.66 7.65 -4.50
C TRP A 35 -4.89 8.38 -5.84
N LEU A 36 -4.72 7.70 -6.97
CA LEU A 36 -4.99 8.25 -8.30
C LEU A 36 -6.47 8.63 -8.47
N LEU A 37 -7.41 7.78 -8.05
CA LEU A 37 -8.83 8.09 -8.07
C LEU A 37 -9.14 9.35 -7.25
N GLY A 38 -8.60 9.43 -6.02
CA GLY A 38 -8.70 10.62 -5.18
C GLY A 38 -8.04 11.85 -5.81
N PHE A 39 -6.91 11.69 -6.49
CA PHE A 39 -6.22 12.75 -7.22
C PHE A 39 -7.08 13.27 -8.38
N PHE A 40 -7.63 12.40 -9.23
CA PHE A 40 -8.52 12.79 -10.32
C PHE A 40 -9.81 13.43 -9.79
N MET A 41 -10.43 12.89 -8.74
CA MET A 41 -11.61 13.48 -8.10
C MET A 41 -11.33 14.83 -7.43
N ARG A 42 -10.12 15.02 -6.89
CA ARG A 42 -9.69 16.30 -6.29
C ARG A 42 -9.21 17.29 -7.35
N SER A 43 -8.73 16.84 -8.50
CA SER A 43 -8.25 17.71 -9.58
C SER A 43 -9.36 18.60 -10.17
N THR A 44 -10.63 18.17 -10.07
CA THR A 44 -11.81 18.98 -10.41
C THR A 44 -12.19 20.01 -9.34
N THR A 45 -11.56 20.01 -8.17
CA THR A 45 -11.82 20.96 -7.06
C THR A 45 -10.56 21.66 -6.52
N ALA A 46 -9.39 21.44 -7.13
CA ALA A 46 -8.11 22.03 -6.72
C ALA A 46 -8.02 23.57 -6.84
N GLY A 47 -9.12 24.27 -7.19
CA GLY A 47 -9.18 25.73 -7.36
C GLY A 47 -10.26 26.47 -6.56
N GLY A 48 -11.02 25.85 -5.65
CA GLY A 48 -12.23 26.49 -5.11
C GLY A 48 -12.29 26.60 -3.58
N GLY A 49 -11.93 27.76 -3.03
CA GLY A 49 -12.46 28.18 -1.74
C GLY A 49 -11.59 27.91 -0.51
N ARG A 50 -10.34 28.36 -0.52
CA ARG A 50 -9.75 28.94 0.70
C ARG A 50 -10.61 30.15 1.07
N GLY A 51 -11.70 29.88 1.80
CA GLY A 51 -12.59 30.87 2.37
C GLY A 51 -11.74 31.93 3.04
N ARG A 52 -11.77 33.11 2.42
CA ARG A 52 -11.01 34.30 2.79
C ARG A 52 -11.45 34.74 4.18
N TRP A 53 -10.88 34.10 5.20
CA TRP A 53 -11.04 34.39 6.62
C TRP A 53 -9.97 35.37 7.11
N TYR A 54 -9.51 36.25 6.21
CA TYR A 54 -8.76 37.45 6.55
C TYR A 54 -9.56 38.63 6.00
N ARG A 55 -10.64 38.93 6.71
CA ARG A 55 -11.35 40.22 6.65
C ARG A 55 -11.41 40.74 8.09
N TRP A 56 -10.22 40.91 8.66
CA TRP A 56 -9.97 42.05 9.53
C TRP A 56 -9.98 43.29 8.64
#